data_AF-A0A971V5M4-F1
#
_entry.id   AF-A0A971V5M4-F1
#
_cell.length_a   1.000
_cell.length_b   1.000
_cell.length_c   1.000
_cell.angle_alpha   90.00
_cell.angle_beta   90.00
_cell.angle_gamma   90.00
#
_symmetry.space_group_name_H-M   'P 1'
#
loop_
_entity.id
_entity.type
_entity.pdbx_description
1 polymer ?
#
loop_
_entity_poly.entity_id
_entity_poly.type
_entity_poly.pdbx_seq_one_letter_code
_entity_poly.pdbx_strand_id
1 'polypeptide(L)'
;MIKKIIATAVAATVLLASYSSVFASSKKFDSIIRESVVPQNKKESLSIDKDIIDETVTNYADYSVITFKTISGQNLSVSVSGSSMNFDLPSGVTANLVFLTIYGNTILETDTATSMSVDLTGQLAVNTMYYLSMTYVENGYETWNSDIIFTLTPEQTVTFVESPIYDFNVERCSEWWTDATSLEECLQPQNDVECDNPEVIARAQEITTGCNSDYEKVFAIYQYILTEVAYDYAQTEDYYYVYQDDVLTLLRREIAICEGMGNMFTALCRAVGVPACVSFGIGGSFSDFLDPNMITDESPNHAWAAVCLDGSWYSVDPTWDDYNSYYGDTVQYDTPTYNWYLQPLETFSFTHKICDADTTHGIESSGSCGPNATYSIDRAGTVTISGSGEVIMPYGVNGFSRVVFAEGSNITSIGESAFIDCDIITSVVLPDTVTMIDSQAFFTCEDLEYVIIPDSVIQIGDYAFDLCDELAYVYIPDSVSSMGDYAFDDCPRLIISVPSNLTGFNEGYYVPCLEITVRS
;
A
#
# COMPACT_ATOMS: atom_id res chain seq x y z
N MET A 1 37.70 -21.35 25.27
CA MET A 1 36.52 -20.95 24.47
C MET A 1 35.89 -19.64 24.93
N ILE A 2 35.64 -19.39 26.22
CA ILE A 2 35.07 -18.09 26.67
C ILE A 2 36.05 -16.89 26.55
N LYS A 3 37.37 -17.12 26.54
CA LYS A 3 38.37 -16.04 26.31
C LYS A 3 38.63 -15.66 24.84
N LYS A 4 38.13 -16.45 23.87
CA LYS A 4 38.23 -16.09 22.43
C LYS A 4 37.02 -15.27 21.96
N ILE A 5 35.88 -15.37 22.64
CA ILE A 5 34.66 -14.60 22.35
C ILE A 5 34.79 -13.14 22.80
N ILE A 6 35.53 -12.87 23.89
CA ILE A 6 35.77 -11.50 24.40
C ILE A 6 36.80 -10.73 23.54
N ALA A 7 37.71 -11.43 22.85
CA ALA A 7 38.73 -10.78 22.00
C ALA A 7 38.15 -10.28 20.66
N THR A 8 37.13 -10.96 20.11
CA THR A 8 36.44 -10.54 18.87
C THR A 8 35.51 -9.35 19.12
N ALA A 9 34.86 -9.28 20.30
CA ALA A 9 34.01 -8.16 20.67
C ALA A 9 34.79 -6.84 20.87
N VAL A 10 36.05 -6.90 21.33
CA VAL A 10 36.90 -5.71 21.53
C VAL A 10 37.55 -5.23 20.22
N ALA A 11 37.71 -6.09 19.21
CA ALA A 11 38.21 -5.69 17.89
C ALA A 11 37.15 -4.94 17.06
N ALA A 12 35.86 -5.30 17.22
CA ALA A 12 34.75 -4.60 16.57
C ALA A 12 34.54 -3.18 17.10
N THR A 13 34.78 -2.94 18.40
CA THR A 13 34.66 -1.60 19.00
C THR A 13 35.78 -0.64 18.59
N VAL A 14 36.93 -1.16 18.11
CA VAL A 14 38.07 -0.33 17.69
C VAL A 14 37.98 0.06 16.21
N LEU A 15 37.24 -0.67 15.37
CA LEU A 15 37.00 -0.30 13.97
C LEU A 15 35.87 0.74 13.79
N LEU A 16 34.89 0.77 14.70
CA LEU A 16 33.83 1.79 14.71
C LEU A 16 34.33 3.19 15.15
N ALA A 17 35.48 3.28 15.82
CA ALA A 17 36.07 4.55 16.27
C ALA A 17 36.90 5.29 15.20
N SER A 18 37.09 4.70 14.00
CA SER A 18 37.84 5.31 12.89
C SER A 18 36.96 5.91 11.78
N TYR A 19 35.63 5.83 11.89
CA TYR A 19 34.70 6.47 10.93
C TYR A 19 34.10 7.80 11.44
N SER A 20 34.37 8.19 12.68
CA SER A 20 33.82 9.40 13.31
C SER A 20 34.55 10.71 12.94
N SER A 21 35.40 10.73 11.90
CA SER A 21 36.13 11.95 11.48
C SER A 21 35.85 12.42 10.05
N VAL A 22 34.78 11.93 9.41
CA VAL A 22 34.34 12.43 8.08
C VAL A 22 32.99 13.18 8.11
N PHE A 23 32.19 13.08 9.19
CA PHE A 23 30.90 13.78 9.31
C PHE A 23 30.95 15.06 10.14
N ALA A 24 31.91 15.93 9.82
CA ALA A 24 31.98 17.30 10.34
C ALA A 24 31.67 18.33 9.24
N SER A 25 30.61 18.11 8.45
CA SER A 25 30.01 19.15 7.59
C SER A 25 28.60 18.82 7.10
N SER A 26 27.62 18.77 8.01
CA SER A 26 26.20 18.95 7.64
C SER A 26 25.38 19.47 8.84
N LYS A 27 25.89 20.51 9.51
CA LYS A 27 25.07 21.32 10.43
C LYS A 27 24.10 22.19 9.63
N LYS A 28 22.92 21.63 9.33
CA LYS A 28 21.67 22.34 8.99
C LYS A 28 20.57 21.28 8.86
N PHE A 29 20.00 20.82 9.97
CA PHE A 29 18.69 20.15 10.07
C PHE A 29 18.49 19.70 11.53
N ASP A 30 18.56 20.66 12.46
CA ASP A 30 18.61 20.36 13.92
C ASP A 30 17.73 21.36 14.70
N SER A 31 16.60 21.80 14.14
CA SER A 31 15.75 22.82 14.79
C SER A 31 14.24 22.65 14.69
N ILE A 32 13.69 21.44 14.46
CA ILE A 32 12.22 21.26 14.49
C ILE A 32 11.81 20.00 15.25
N ILE A 33 12.45 19.67 16.39
CA ILE A 33 11.87 18.73 17.35
C ILE A 33 12.27 19.17 18.76
N ARG A 34 11.35 19.89 19.43
CA ARG A 34 11.16 19.98 20.90
C ARG A 34 10.25 21.17 21.19
N GLU A 35 8.96 20.91 21.34
CA GLU A 35 8.10 21.45 22.42
C GLU A 35 6.65 20.98 22.19
N SER A 36 6.28 19.86 22.80
CA SER A 36 4.87 19.51 23.06
C SER A 36 4.74 19.18 24.54
N VAL A 37 4.33 20.20 25.31
CA VAL A 37 3.96 20.09 26.72
C VAL A 37 2.43 20.22 26.80
N VAL A 38 1.78 19.16 27.29
CA VAL A 38 0.50 19.08 28.03
C VAL A 38 -0.54 20.17 27.75
N PRO A 39 -1.76 19.87 27.23
CA PRO A 39 -2.77 20.89 27.00
C PRO A 39 -3.44 21.33 28.31
N GLN A 40 -3.27 22.61 28.66
CA GLN A 40 -4.26 23.36 29.43
C GLN A 40 -4.86 24.44 28.54
N ASN A 41 -6.17 24.31 28.25
CA ASN A 41 -7.12 25.33 27.79
C ASN A 41 -6.52 26.68 27.36
N LYS A 42 -6.14 26.81 26.08
CA LYS A 42 -5.97 28.10 25.41
C LYS A 42 -6.20 27.96 23.91
N LYS A 43 -7.06 28.84 23.36
CA LYS A 43 -7.09 29.19 21.94
C LYS A 43 -5.70 29.73 21.56
N GLU A 44 -4.90 28.95 20.84
CA GLU A 44 -3.68 29.44 20.20
C GLU A 44 -3.72 29.15 18.71
N SER A 45 -3.41 30.18 17.95
CA SER A 45 -3.35 30.25 16.49
C SER A 45 -2.26 29.33 15.95
N LEU A 46 -2.61 28.44 15.01
CA LEU A 46 -1.65 27.67 14.23
C LEU A 46 -0.72 28.62 13.46
N SER A 47 0.59 28.48 13.66
CA SER A 47 1.61 29.09 12.81
C SER A 47 1.96 28.13 11.68
N ILE A 48 1.62 28.48 10.45
CA ILE A 48 1.95 27.69 9.25
C ILE A 48 2.92 28.47 8.36
N ASP A 49 3.84 27.72 7.76
CA ASP A 49 4.96 28.17 6.95
C ASP A 49 4.50 28.98 5.71
N LYS A 50 5.26 30.01 5.35
CA LYS A 50 4.78 31.14 4.52
C LYS A 50 5.07 31.06 3.02
N ASP A 51 5.63 29.96 2.54
CA ASP A 51 6.18 29.89 1.20
C ASP A 51 5.56 28.72 0.41
N ILE A 52 4.34 28.84 -0.14
CA ILE A 52 3.78 27.91 -1.17
C ILE A 52 2.57 28.55 -1.90
N ILE A 53 2.88 29.15 -3.06
CA ILE A 53 2.04 29.33 -4.26
C ILE A 53 1.08 30.55 -4.28
N ASP A 54 1.52 31.57 -5.03
CA ASP A 54 0.70 32.63 -5.66
C ASP A 54 0.69 32.30 -7.17
N GLU A 55 -0.05 31.27 -7.58
CA GLU A 55 -0.19 30.89 -8.99
C GLU A 55 -1.67 30.90 -9.41
N THR A 56 -1.90 31.44 -10.60
CA THR A 56 -3.20 31.46 -11.28
C THR A 56 -3.75 30.05 -11.45
N VAL A 57 -4.86 29.75 -10.78
CA VAL A 57 -5.63 28.50 -10.95
C VAL A 57 -6.03 28.33 -12.42
N THR A 58 -5.58 27.24 -13.05
CA THR A 58 -5.96 26.88 -14.42
C THR A 58 -6.77 25.58 -14.53
N ASN A 59 -6.72 24.70 -13.52
CA ASN A 59 -7.50 23.46 -13.48
C ASN A 59 -8.81 23.66 -12.70
N TYR A 60 -9.85 24.05 -13.42
CA TYR A 60 -11.20 24.08 -12.88
C TYR A 60 -11.83 22.70 -13.06
N ALA A 61 -12.50 22.21 -12.03
CA ALA A 61 -13.29 21.01 -12.15
C ALA A 61 -14.47 21.21 -13.11
N ASP A 62 -14.78 20.19 -13.91
CA ASP A 62 -15.94 20.19 -14.81
C ASP A 62 -17.27 19.89 -14.09
N TYR A 63 -17.22 19.58 -12.79
CA TYR A 63 -18.38 19.35 -11.95
C TYR A 63 -18.76 20.57 -11.10
N SER A 64 -20.06 20.71 -10.82
CA SER A 64 -20.60 21.76 -9.95
C SER A 64 -21.22 21.21 -8.66
N VAL A 65 -21.12 19.90 -8.44
CA VAL A 65 -21.62 19.21 -7.24
C VAL A 65 -20.63 18.13 -6.84
N ILE A 66 -20.26 18.07 -5.56
CA ILE A 66 -19.55 16.94 -4.95
C ILE A 66 -20.52 16.26 -3.97
N THR A 67 -20.57 14.93 -3.98
CA THR A 67 -21.44 14.14 -3.09
C THR A 67 -20.62 13.14 -2.28
N PHE A 68 -20.82 13.18 -0.98
CA PHE A 68 -20.22 12.30 0.01
C PHE A 68 -21.26 11.32 0.56
N LYS A 69 -20.76 10.21 1.11
CA LYS A 69 -21.56 9.26 1.87
C LYS A 69 -21.32 9.47 3.36
N THR A 70 -22.40 9.57 4.11
CA THR A 70 -22.39 9.62 5.58
C THR A 70 -22.16 8.21 6.17
N ILE A 71 -22.03 8.09 7.49
CA ILE A 71 -21.85 6.81 8.20
C ILE A 71 -23.00 5.85 7.89
N SER A 72 -24.22 6.37 7.72
CA SER A 72 -25.39 5.56 7.36
C SER A 72 -25.58 5.35 5.85
N GLY A 73 -24.69 5.88 5.01
CA GLY A 73 -24.78 5.80 3.55
C GLY A 73 -25.73 6.83 2.91
N GLN A 74 -26.27 7.77 3.68
CA GLN A 74 -27.05 8.88 3.13
C GLN A 74 -26.13 9.86 2.39
N ASN A 75 -26.68 10.51 1.34
CA ASN A 75 -25.94 11.50 0.56
C ASN A 75 -25.85 12.82 1.33
N LEU A 76 -24.64 13.37 1.36
CA LEU A 76 -24.34 14.75 1.73
C LEU A 76 -23.72 15.41 0.51
N SER A 77 -24.26 16.53 0.03
CA SER A 77 -23.77 17.16 -1.20
C SER A 77 -23.43 18.63 -1.02
N VAL A 78 -22.35 19.06 -1.69
CA VAL A 78 -21.95 20.47 -1.80
C VAL A 78 -22.04 20.87 -3.26
N SER A 79 -22.82 21.91 -3.58
CA SER A 79 -23.02 22.39 -4.95
C SER A 79 -22.75 23.87 -5.08
N VAL A 80 -22.19 24.29 -6.22
CA VAL A 80 -21.86 25.68 -6.50
C VAL A 80 -22.77 26.26 -7.58
N SER A 81 -23.23 27.49 -7.38
CA SER A 81 -24.06 28.22 -8.33
C SER A 81 -23.84 29.73 -8.22
N GLY A 82 -23.27 30.33 -9.26
CA GLY A 82 -22.90 31.75 -9.22
C GLY A 82 -21.93 32.00 -8.07
N SER A 83 -22.24 32.98 -7.21
CA SER A 83 -21.44 33.32 -6.02
C SER A 83 -21.72 32.45 -4.79
N SER A 84 -22.61 31.46 -4.90
CA SER A 84 -23.13 30.72 -3.75
C SER A 84 -22.67 29.26 -3.74
N MET A 85 -22.42 28.77 -2.53
CA MET A 85 -22.20 27.36 -2.23
C MET A 85 -23.38 26.82 -1.40
N ASN A 86 -23.97 25.72 -1.83
CA ASN A 86 -25.16 25.13 -1.24
C ASN A 86 -24.84 23.74 -0.68
N PHE A 87 -25.26 23.50 0.55
CA PHE A 87 -25.02 22.28 1.31
C PHE A 87 -26.35 21.58 1.55
N ASP A 88 -26.48 20.38 0.98
CA ASP A 88 -27.62 19.49 1.17
C ASP A 88 -27.24 18.39 2.16
N LEU A 89 -27.83 18.44 3.35
CA LEU A 89 -27.54 17.54 4.46
C LEU A 89 -28.73 16.61 4.71
N PRO A 90 -28.50 15.30 4.90
CA PRO A 90 -29.57 14.36 5.16
C PRO A 90 -30.15 14.54 6.57
N SER A 91 -31.34 13.96 6.80
CA SER A 91 -32.01 14.08 8.09
C SER A 91 -31.20 13.41 9.21
N GLY A 92 -31.06 14.12 10.34
CA GLY A 92 -30.30 13.61 11.49
C GLY A 92 -28.80 13.91 11.45
N VAL A 93 -28.32 14.54 10.37
CA VAL A 93 -26.93 14.99 10.22
C VAL A 93 -26.84 16.49 10.43
N THR A 94 -25.83 16.93 11.18
CA THR A 94 -25.49 18.34 11.37
C THR A 94 -24.06 18.57 10.94
N ALA A 95 -23.79 19.62 10.15
CA ALA A 95 -22.43 19.94 9.73
C ALA A 95 -21.91 21.25 10.33
N ASN A 96 -20.61 21.30 10.58
CA ASN A 96 -19.84 22.52 10.84
C ASN A 96 -18.94 22.78 9.63
N LEU A 97 -18.90 24.04 9.18
CA LEU A 97 -18.15 24.42 7.99
C LEU A 97 -17.12 25.48 8.33
N VAL A 98 -15.89 25.24 7.87
CA VAL A 98 -14.77 26.16 8.04
C VAL A 98 -14.10 26.37 6.68
N PHE A 99 -14.14 27.61 6.22
CA PHE A 99 -13.44 28.03 5.01
C PHE A 99 -12.05 28.55 5.38
N LEU A 100 -11.03 27.81 4.97
CA LEU A 100 -9.62 28.16 5.12
C LEU A 100 -9.08 28.65 3.77
N THR A 101 -8.10 29.54 3.80
CA THR A 101 -7.20 29.75 2.65
C THR A 101 -5.97 28.89 2.85
N ILE A 102 -5.32 28.49 1.77
CA ILE A 102 -3.93 28.00 1.81
C ILE A 102 -3.14 28.98 2.70
N TYR A 103 -2.27 28.47 3.60
CA TYR A 103 -1.64 29.20 4.73
C TYR A 103 -2.44 29.32 6.04
N GLY A 104 -3.55 28.58 6.20
CA GLY A 104 -4.13 28.31 7.52
C GLY A 104 -4.93 29.45 8.16
N ASN A 105 -5.27 30.50 7.41
CA ASN A 105 -6.15 31.54 7.92
C ASN A 105 -7.61 31.12 7.72
N THR A 106 -8.33 30.95 8.83
CA THR A 106 -9.79 30.86 8.81
C THR A 106 -10.37 32.21 8.42
N ILE A 107 -11.11 32.24 7.31
CA ILE A 107 -11.72 33.49 6.80
C ILE A 107 -13.20 33.54 7.10
N LEU A 108 -13.88 32.39 7.14
CA LEU A 108 -15.31 32.31 7.44
C LEU A 108 -15.63 31.00 8.16
N GLU A 109 -16.25 31.12 9.33
CA GLU A 109 -16.86 30.02 10.08
C GLU A 109 -18.37 30.23 10.02
N THR A 110 -19.13 29.19 9.69
CA THR A 110 -20.59 29.27 9.64
C THR A 110 -21.20 28.36 10.69
N ASP A 111 -22.24 28.84 11.38
CA ASP A 111 -22.96 28.09 12.41
C ASP A 111 -23.60 26.79 11.86
N THR A 112 -23.72 25.81 12.76
CA THR A 112 -24.32 24.49 12.53
C THR A 112 -25.72 24.59 11.91
N ALA A 113 -25.94 23.96 10.74
CA ALA A 113 -27.24 23.95 10.07
C ALA A 113 -27.55 22.57 9.45
N THR A 114 -28.84 22.26 9.28
CA THR A 114 -29.34 21.01 8.65
C THR A 114 -29.53 21.13 7.13
N SER A 115 -29.27 22.31 6.56
CA SER A 115 -29.20 22.63 5.12
C SER A 115 -28.86 24.12 5.03
N MET A 116 -27.93 24.53 4.17
CA MET A 116 -27.55 25.94 4.08
C MET A 116 -27.06 26.36 2.69
N SER A 117 -27.28 27.64 2.38
CA SER A 117 -26.69 28.31 1.22
C SER A 117 -25.83 29.46 1.74
N VAL A 118 -24.57 29.48 1.34
CA VAL A 118 -23.60 30.51 1.72
C VAL A 118 -23.27 31.34 0.48
N ASP A 119 -23.62 32.62 0.50
CA ASP A 119 -23.20 33.58 -0.53
C ASP A 119 -21.81 34.13 -0.19
N LEU A 120 -20.84 33.89 -1.07
CA LEU A 120 -19.43 34.24 -0.87
C LEU A 120 -19.07 35.61 -1.47
N THR A 121 -20.05 36.34 -2.01
CA THR A 121 -19.83 37.65 -2.63
C THR A 121 -19.14 38.62 -1.67
N GLY A 122 -17.94 39.07 -2.03
CA GLY A 122 -17.16 40.03 -1.24
C GLY A 122 -16.67 39.51 0.11
N GLN A 123 -16.86 38.22 0.40
CA GLN A 123 -16.32 37.55 1.59
C GLN A 123 -14.90 37.04 1.32
N LEU A 124 -14.63 36.63 0.07
CA LEU A 124 -13.40 35.99 -0.36
C LEU A 124 -12.78 36.77 -1.53
N ALA A 125 -11.46 36.69 -1.66
CA ALA A 125 -10.71 37.24 -2.79
C ALA A 125 -10.89 36.36 -4.03
N VAL A 126 -10.89 36.99 -5.21
CA VAL A 126 -10.93 36.27 -6.49
C VAL A 126 -9.56 35.68 -6.82
N ASN A 127 -9.53 34.63 -7.63
CA ASN A 127 -8.34 33.89 -8.06
C ASN A 127 -7.47 33.38 -6.89
N THR A 128 -8.09 33.14 -5.74
CA THR A 128 -7.44 32.62 -4.55
C THR A 128 -7.99 31.22 -4.27
N MET A 129 -7.11 30.26 -3.98
CA MET A 129 -7.53 28.92 -3.60
C MET A 129 -8.02 28.88 -2.16
N TYR A 130 -9.20 28.32 -1.98
CA TYR A 130 -9.83 28.10 -0.69
C TYR A 130 -10.05 26.62 -0.46
N TYR A 131 -9.90 26.25 0.79
CA TYR A 131 -10.14 24.94 1.33
C TYR A 131 -11.40 25.00 2.18
N LEU A 132 -12.37 24.18 1.83
CA LEU A 132 -13.53 23.94 2.67
C LEU A 132 -13.27 22.68 3.50
N SER A 133 -13.07 22.88 4.79
CA SER A 133 -13.17 21.83 5.80
C SER A 133 -14.63 21.72 6.23
N MET A 134 -15.16 20.51 6.18
CA MET A 134 -16.51 20.21 6.63
C MET A 134 -16.47 18.99 7.53
N THR A 135 -16.86 19.21 8.79
CA THR A 135 -17.17 18.11 9.71
C THR A 135 -18.68 17.94 9.78
N TYR A 136 -19.14 16.72 9.98
CA TYR A 136 -20.52 16.45 10.32
C TYR A 136 -20.62 15.51 11.50
N VAL A 137 -21.74 15.59 12.20
CA VAL A 137 -22.06 14.72 13.31
C VAL A 137 -23.21 13.80 12.90
N GLU A 138 -22.97 12.50 12.99
CA GLU A 138 -23.98 11.45 12.82
C GLU A 138 -23.74 10.35 13.87
N ASN A 139 -24.82 9.83 14.46
CA ASN A 139 -24.75 8.78 15.49
C ASN A 139 -23.84 9.10 16.70
N GLY A 140 -23.58 10.38 16.96
CA GLY A 140 -22.70 10.84 18.05
C GLY A 140 -21.22 10.91 17.69
N TYR A 141 -20.85 10.58 16.46
CA TYR A 141 -19.50 10.70 15.93
C TYR A 141 -19.36 11.98 15.12
N GLU A 142 -18.30 12.75 15.39
CA GLU A 142 -17.87 13.82 14.49
C GLU A 142 -16.94 13.23 13.44
N THR A 143 -17.24 13.46 12.17
CA THR A 143 -16.59 12.82 11.02
C THR A 143 -16.29 13.87 9.96
N TRP A 144 -15.21 13.63 9.21
CA TRP A 144 -14.67 14.52 8.21
C TRP A 144 -14.43 13.71 6.93
N ASN A 145 -15.09 14.07 5.83
CA ASN A 145 -15.03 13.27 4.59
C ASN A 145 -14.45 14.03 3.40
N SER A 146 -13.98 15.26 3.58
CA SER A 146 -13.70 16.10 2.42
C SER A 146 -12.78 17.27 2.67
N ASP A 147 -11.80 17.36 1.79
CA ASP A 147 -10.97 18.52 1.53
C ASP A 147 -11.40 19.07 0.18
N ILE A 148 -12.38 19.97 0.18
CA ILE A 148 -12.92 20.52 -1.07
C ILE A 148 -12.15 21.79 -1.40
N ILE A 149 -11.43 21.78 -2.52
CA ILE A 149 -10.86 23.02 -3.04
C ILE A 149 -11.87 23.75 -3.91
N PHE A 150 -11.97 25.06 -3.72
CA PHE A 150 -12.67 25.94 -4.64
C PHE A 150 -11.95 27.29 -4.78
N THR A 151 -12.36 28.05 -5.77
CA THR A 151 -11.91 29.43 -6.01
C THR A 151 -13.08 30.31 -6.44
N LEU A 152 -12.91 31.63 -6.30
CA LEU A 152 -13.81 32.61 -6.89
C LEU A 152 -13.19 33.15 -8.18
N THR A 153 -13.87 33.03 -9.31
CA THR A 153 -13.43 33.65 -10.57
C THR A 153 -13.48 35.18 -10.49
N PRO A 154 -12.85 35.93 -11.42
CA PRO A 154 -12.96 37.39 -11.48
C PRO A 154 -14.41 37.89 -11.57
N GLU A 155 -15.32 37.07 -12.11
CA GLU A 155 -16.75 37.32 -12.19
C GLU A 155 -17.51 36.95 -10.89
N GLN A 156 -16.81 36.65 -9.79
CA GLN A 156 -17.37 36.24 -8.49
C GLN A 156 -18.19 34.95 -8.58
N THR A 157 -17.80 34.04 -9.48
CA THR A 157 -18.41 32.70 -9.56
C THR A 157 -17.56 31.72 -8.76
N VAL A 158 -18.19 30.91 -7.93
CA VAL A 158 -17.55 29.85 -7.16
C VAL A 158 -17.39 28.63 -8.07
N THR A 159 -16.17 28.12 -8.15
CA THR A 159 -15.83 26.94 -8.96
C THR A 159 -14.93 26.02 -8.15
N PHE A 160 -15.19 24.70 -8.23
CA PHE A 160 -14.30 23.71 -7.63
C PHE A 160 -12.98 23.62 -8.41
N VAL A 161 -11.91 23.29 -7.71
CA VAL A 161 -10.58 23.06 -8.30
C VAL A 161 -10.30 21.58 -8.23
N GLU A 162 -9.70 21.04 -9.28
CA GLU A 162 -9.33 19.63 -9.37
C GLU A 162 -7.82 19.46 -9.15
N SER A 163 -7.43 18.37 -8.48
CA SER A 163 -6.03 18.04 -8.25
C SER A 163 -5.34 17.72 -9.58
N PRO A 164 -4.11 18.21 -9.83
CA PRO A 164 -3.31 17.80 -10.99
C PRO A 164 -3.17 16.29 -11.16
N ILE A 165 -3.26 15.52 -10.08
CA ILE A 165 -3.15 14.04 -10.10
C ILE A 165 -4.51 13.34 -10.18
N TYR A 166 -5.64 14.06 -10.21
CA TYR A 166 -6.95 13.43 -10.22
C TYR A 166 -7.15 12.51 -11.44
N ASP A 167 -6.83 12.99 -12.65
CA ASP A 167 -6.95 12.19 -13.87
C ASP A 167 -6.05 10.95 -13.83
N PHE A 168 -4.86 11.06 -13.23
CA PHE A 168 -3.96 9.92 -13.02
C PHE A 168 -4.59 8.87 -12.11
N ASN A 169 -5.17 9.30 -10.99
CA ASN A 169 -5.89 8.40 -10.09
C ASN A 169 -7.15 7.81 -10.75
N VAL A 170 -7.88 8.57 -11.57
CA VAL A 170 -9.02 8.05 -12.36
C VAL A 170 -8.56 6.96 -13.31
N GLU A 171 -7.45 7.15 -14.03
CA GLU A 171 -6.89 6.13 -14.91
C GLU A 171 -6.52 4.87 -14.14
N ARG A 172 -5.84 5.00 -12.99
CA ARG A 172 -5.45 3.85 -12.16
C ARG A 172 -6.64 3.12 -11.55
N CYS A 173 -7.65 3.87 -11.09
CA CYS A 173 -8.90 3.32 -10.59
C CYS A 173 -9.85 2.88 -11.70
N SER A 174 -9.60 3.16 -12.98
CA SER A 174 -10.47 2.72 -14.07
C SER A 174 -10.47 1.19 -14.21
N GLU A 175 -9.40 0.55 -13.73
CA GLU A 175 -9.27 -0.89 -13.59
C GLU A 175 -10.03 -1.43 -12.37
N TRP A 176 -10.45 -0.56 -11.44
CA TRP A 176 -11.21 -0.99 -10.27
C TRP A 176 -12.51 -1.65 -10.68
N TRP A 177 -12.78 -2.68 -9.91
CA TRP A 177 -13.57 -3.81 -10.33
C TRP A 177 -14.99 -3.64 -9.85
N THR A 178 -15.88 -3.37 -10.80
CA THR A 178 -17.31 -3.18 -10.55
C THR A 178 -18.16 -4.30 -11.15
N ASP A 179 -17.57 -5.21 -11.92
CA ASP A 179 -18.27 -6.41 -12.38
C ASP A 179 -18.42 -7.46 -11.26
N ALA A 180 -19.41 -8.33 -11.39
CA ALA A 180 -19.77 -9.27 -10.32
C ALA A 180 -18.65 -10.26 -9.97
N THR A 181 -17.84 -10.67 -10.95
CA THR A 181 -16.71 -11.61 -10.71
C THR A 181 -15.65 -10.93 -9.86
N SER A 182 -15.42 -9.67 -10.19
CA SER A 182 -14.46 -8.75 -9.63
C SER A 182 -14.77 -8.38 -8.19
N LEU A 183 -16.05 -8.11 -7.91
CA LEU A 183 -16.51 -7.92 -6.54
C LEU A 183 -16.46 -9.21 -5.71
N GLU A 184 -16.70 -10.37 -6.31
CA GLU A 184 -16.58 -11.67 -5.62
C GLU A 184 -15.12 -12.00 -5.27
N GLU A 185 -14.17 -11.67 -6.14
CA GLU A 185 -12.72 -11.79 -5.87
C GLU A 185 -12.30 -10.88 -4.71
N CYS A 186 -12.81 -9.65 -4.68
CA CYS A 186 -12.62 -8.74 -3.54
C CYS A 186 -13.34 -9.18 -2.26
N LEU A 187 -13.92 -10.38 -2.20
CA LEU A 187 -14.42 -11.04 -0.98
C LEU A 187 -13.58 -12.26 -0.57
N GLN A 188 -12.63 -12.69 -1.41
CA GLN A 188 -11.78 -13.85 -1.14
C GLN A 188 -10.51 -13.45 -0.35
N PRO A 189 -9.85 -14.41 0.31
CA PRO A 189 -8.52 -14.18 0.88
C PRO A 189 -7.49 -13.90 -0.22
N GLN A 190 -6.50 -13.06 0.08
CA GLN A 190 -5.41 -12.70 -0.84
C GLN A 190 -4.21 -12.20 -0.05
N ASN A 191 -3.00 -12.73 -0.30
CA ASN A 191 -1.78 -12.36 0.43
C ASN A 191 -2.03 -12.39 1.96
N ASP A 192 -1.68 -11.31 2.67
CA ASP A 192 -1.90 -11.14 4.11
C ASP A 192 -3.37 -10.92 4.52
N VAL A 193 -4.31 -10.84 3.56
CA VAL A 193 -5.74 -10.62 3.81
C VAL A 193 -6.46 -11.95 4.05
N GLU A 194 -6.31 -12.50 5.25
CA GLU A 194 -6.84 -13.82 5.66
C GLU A 194 -8.34 -13.79 6.04
N CYS A 195 -9.20 -13.27 5.16
CA CYS A 195 -10.61 -13.02 5.48
C CYS A 195 -11.47 -14.28 5.66
N ASP A 196 -10.97 -15.46 5.28
CA ASP A 196 -11.60 -16.77 5.46
C ASP A 196 -11.20 -17.46 6.78
N ASN A 197 -10.26 -16.89 7.53
CA ASN A 197 -9.82 -17.39 8.81
C ASN A 197 -10.95 -17.33 9.86
N PRO A 198 -11.28 -18.42 10.58
CA PRO A 198 -12.38 -18.43 11.55
C PRO A 198 -12.27 -17.40 12.68
N GLU A 199 -11.06 -17.06 13.13
CA GLU A 199 -10.86 -16.05 14.17
C GLU A 199 -11.08 -14.63 13.63
N VAL A 200 -10.63 -14.36 12.40
CA VAL A 200 -10.87 -13.09 11.69
C VAL A 200 -12.37 -12.89 11.47
N ILE A 201 -13.07 -13.93 10.97
CA ILE A 201 -14.52 -13.91 10.77
C ILE A 201 -15.27 -13.63 12.08
N ALA A 202 -14.90 -14.33 13.15
CA ALA A 202 -15.55 -14.15 14.45
C ALA A 202 -15.37 -12.72 14.99
N ARG A 203 -14.15 -12.16 14.87
CA ARG A 203 -13.86 -10.79 15.28
C ARG A 203 -14.62 -9.77 14.43
N ALA A 204 -14.67 -9.94 13.11
CA ALA A 204 -15.39 -9.04 12.22
C ALA A 204 -16.91 -9.05 12.52
N GLN A 205 -17.50 -10.21 12.81
CA GLN A 205 -18.90 -10.33 13.24
C GLN A 205 -19.16 -9.68 14.60
N GLU A 206 -18.22 -9.78 15.55
CA GLU A 206 -18.31 -9.11 16.84
C GLU A 206 -18.32 -7.58 16.67
N ILE A 207 -17.34 -7.03 15.94
CA ILE A 207 -17.21 -5.59 15.67
C ILE A 207 -18.47 -5.04 15.01
N THR A 208 -19.03 -5.76 14.05
CA THR A 208 -20.17 -5.32 13.25
C THR A 208 -21.53 -5.68 13.85
N THR A 209 -21.56 -6.17 15.09
CA THR A 209 -22.80 -6.54 15.76
C THR A 209 -23.71 -5.32 15.94
N GLY A 210 -24.90 -5.38 15.34
CA GLY A 210 -25.93 -4.33 15.44
C GLY A 210 -25.91 -3.31 14.29
N CYS A 211 -24.95 -3.38 13.38
CA CYS A 211 -24.94 -2.60 12.14
C CYS A 211 -26.07 -3.05 11.21
N ASN A 212 -26.75 -2.08 10.59
CA ASN A 212 -27.93 -2.28 9.75
C ASN A 212 -27.64 -2.10 8.25
N SER A 213 -26.45 -1.61 7.90
CA SER A 213 -25.99 -1.40 6.52
C SER A 213 -24.50 -1.72 6.41
N ASP A 214 -24.02 -1.95 5.19
CA ASP A 214 -22.59 -2.14 4.95
C ASP A 214 -21.79 -0.86 5.27
N TYR A 215 -22.37 0.34 5.07
CA TYR A 215 -21.78 1.59 5.53
C TYR A 215 -21.53 1.61 7.05
N GLU A 216 -22.50 1.16 7.86
CA GLU A 216 -22.34 1.08 9.32
C GLU A 216 -21.32 0.00 9.73
N LYS A 217 -21.22 -1.11 8.97
CA LYS A 217 -20.21 -2.16 9.23
C LYS A 217 -18.81 -1.62 8.98
N VAL A 218 -18.59 -1.01 7.82
CA VAL A 218 -17.29 -0.43 7.42
C VAL A 218 -16.86 0.63 8.43
N PHE A 219 -17.78 1.49 8.88
CA PHE A 219 -17.46 2.48 9.91
C PHE A 219 -17.10 1.83 11.26
N ALA A 220 -17.82 0.79 11.68
CA ALA A 220 -17.49 0.07 12.92
C ALA A 220 -16.09 -0.59 12.85
N ILE A 221 -15.75 -1.19 11.71
CA ILE A 221 -14.41 -1.77 11.45
C ILE A 221 -13.34 -0.69 11.48
N TYR A 222 -13.58 0.44 10.80
CA TYR A 222 -12.69 1.59 10.82
C TYR A 222 -12.44 2.07 12.25
N GLN A 223 -13.50 2.29 13.04
CA GLN A 223 -13.40 2.70 14.45
C GLN A 223 -12.63 1.69 15.30
N TYR A 224 -12.86 0.39 15.10
CA TYR A 224 -12.12 -0.65 15.80
C TYR A 224 -10.61 -0.52 15.54
N ILE A 225 -10.20 -0.35 14.28
CA ILE A 225 -8.77 -0.23 13.96
C ILE A 225 -8.18 1.02 14.61
N LEU A 226 -8.83 2.17 14.48
CA LEU A 226 -8.36 3.42 15.07
C LEU A 226 -8.22 3.39 16.59
N THR A 227 -9.05 2.59 17.27
CA THR A 227 -9.13 2.59 18.74
C THR A 227 -8.35 1.47 19.39
N GLU A 228 -8.15 0.35 18.70
CA GLU A 228 -7.50 -0.82 19.26
C GLU A 228 -6.08 -1.02 18.69
N VAL A 229 -5.80 -0.60 17.45
CA VAL A 229 -4.50 -0.85 16.80
C VAL A 229 -3.58 0.36 16.94
N ALA A 230 -2.34 0.15 17.41
CA ALA A 230 -1.31 1.17 17.51
C ALA A 230 -0.40 1.20 16.29
N TYR A 231 -0.13 2.41 15.79
CA TYR A 231 0.81 2.60 14.68
C TYR A 231 2.26 2.35 15.13
N ASP A 232 2.99 1.46 14.45
CA ASP A 232 4.34 1.05 14.82
C ASP A 232 5.42 2.00 14.27
N TYR A 233 5.68 3.09 15.00
CA TYR A 233 6.75 4.01 14.66
C TYR A 233 8.14 3.38 14.78
N ALA A 234 8.32 2.39 15.66
CA ALA A 234 9.61 1.73 15.82
C ALA A 234 9.99 0.90 14.59
N GLN A 235 9.01 0.22 13.97
CA GLN A 235 9.20 -0.51 12.73
C GLN A 235 9.49 0.43 11.57
N THR A 236 8.78 1.56 11.46
CA THR A 236 9.05 2.54 10.37
C THR A 236 10.46 3.16 10.42
N GLU A 237 11.12 3.14 11.59
CA GLU A 237 12.50 3.63 11.74
C GLU A 237 13.57 2.55 11.49
N ASP A 238 13.20 1.26 11.47
CA ASP A 238 14.13 0.13 11.29
C ASP A 238 14.15 -0.35 9.83
N TYR A 239 15.12 0.16 9.07
CA TYR A 239 15.33 -0.20 7.66
C TYR A 239 15.64 -1.68 7.39
N TYR A 240 15.89 -2.51 8.40
CA TYR A 240 16.32 -3.90 8.21
C TYR A 240 15.23 -4.95 8.44
N TYR A 241 14.07 -4.58 9.00
CA TYR A 241 13.00 -5.53 9.35
C TYR A 241 11.61 -4.93 9.08
N VAL A 242 11.09 -5.15 7.87
CA VAL A 242 9.67 -4.98 7.59
C VAL A 242 9.03 -6.36 7.73
N TYR A 243 8.43 -6.66 8.89
CA TYR A 243 7.56 -7.82 8.99
C TYR A 243 6.23 -7.48 8.29
N GLN A 244 5.93 -8.18 7.20
CA GLN A 244 4.58 -8.37 6.70
C GLN A 244 3.93 -9.43 7.59
N ASP A 245 3.29 -8.98 8.68
CA ASP A 245 2.57 -9.87 9.58
C ASP A 245 1.18 -10.15 9.00
N ASP A 246 0.80 -11.42 9.00
CA ASP A 246 -0.54 -11.86 8.66
C ASP A 246 -1.62 -11.20 9.54
N VAL A 247 -2.84 -11.02 9.01
CA VAL A 247 -3.92 -10.32 9.72
C VAL A 247 -4.27 -10.97 11.06
N LEU A 248 -4.20 -12.31 11.18
CA LEU A 248 -4.46 -12.98 12.46
C LEU A 248 -3.42 -12.57 13.52
N THR A 249 -2.16 -12.47 13.15
CA THR A 249 -1.06 -12.00 14.01
C THR A 249 -1.28 -10.54 14.40
N LEU A 250 -1.65 -9.69 13.44
CA LEU A 250 -1.95 -8.28 13.69
C LEU A 250 -3.14 -8.08 14.64
N LEU A 251 -4.21 -8.86 14.48
CA LEU A 251 -5.37 -8.84 15.40
C LEU A 251 -5.04 -9.27 16.83
N ARG A 252 -3.96 -10.02 17.03
CA ARG A 252 -3.50 -10.45 18.37
C ARG A 252 -2.51 -9.47 18.97
N ARG A 253 -1.69 -8.83 18.14
CA ARG A 253 -0.66 -7.87 18.57
C ARG A 253 -1.20 -6.46 18.75
N GLU A 254 -2.20 -6.08 17.94
CA GLU A 254 -2.81 -4.76 17.92
C GLU A 254 -1.76 -3.64 17.69
N ILE A 255 -0.72 -3.95 16.91
CA ILE A 255 0.37 -3.05 16.52
C ILE A 255 0.68 -3.30 15.05
N ALA A 256 0.68 -2.26 14.22
CA ALA A 256 0.91 -2.38 12.78
C ALA A 256 1.44 -1.07 12.16
N ILE A 257 2.12 -1.16 11.01
CA ILE A 257 2.36 -0.01 10.12
C ILE A 257 1.20 0.12 9.11
N CYS A 258 1.33 1.06 8.16
CA CYS A 258 0.27 1.40 7.21
C CYS A 258 -0.29 0.22 6.42
N GLU A 259 0.59 -0.63 5.89
CA GLU A 259 0.21 -1.85 5.17
C GLU A 259 -0.60 -2.80 6.05
N GLY A 260 -0.12 -3.11 7.26
CA GLY A 260 -0.81 -3.99 8.19
C GLY A 260 -2.19 -3.46 8.60
N MET A 261 -2.33 -2.16 8.85
CA MET A 261 -3.64 -1.56 9.13
C MET A 261 -4.59 -1.65 7.93
N GLY A 262 -4.08 -1.42 6.70
CA GLY A 262 -4.84 -1.63 5.46
C GLY A 262 -5.29 -3.07 5.25
N ASN A 263 -4.39 -4.04 5.51
CA ASN A 263 -4.66 -5.48 5.45
C ASN A 263 -5.75 -5.88 6.45
N MET A 264 -5.63 -5.43 7.71
CA MET A 264 -6.64 -5.67 8.75
C MET A 264 -8.02 -5.12 8.35
N PHE A 265 -8.07 -3.86 7.90
CA PHE A 265 -9.32 -3.23 7.48
C PHE A 265 -9.98 -4.01 6.35
N THR A 266 -9.20 -4.37 5.34
CA THR A 266 -9.64 -5.14 4.18
C THR A 266 -10.16 -6.51 4.60
N ALA A 267 -9.39 -7.26 5.39
CA ALA A 267 -9.76 -8.61 5.82
C ALA A 267 -11.05 -8.62 6.64
N LEU A 268 -11.19 -7.69 7.58
CA LEU A 268 -12.39 -7.54 8.40
C LEU A 268 -13.61 -7.17 7.54
N CYS A 269 -13.46 -6.28 6.54
CA CYS A 269 -14.54 -5.93 5.61
C CYS A 269 -14.97 -7.14 4.76
N ARG A 270 -14.01 -7.84 4.15
CA ARG A 270 -14.25 -9.04 3.34
C ARG A 270 -14.95 -10.13 4.15
N ALA A 271 -14.53 -10.34 5.40
CA ALA A 271 -15.10 -11.33 6.31
C ALA A 271 -16.59 -11.10 6.65
N VAL A 272 -17.10 -9.87 6.50
CA VAL A 272 -18.53 -9.52 6.68
C VAL A 272 -19.28 -9.28 5.37
N GLY A 273 -18.69 -9.70 4.26
CA GLY A 273 -19.28 -9.68 2.92
C GLY A 273 -19.21 -8.31 2.23
N VAL A 274 -18.31 -7.42 2.67
CA VAL A 274 -18.08 -6.13 2.02
C VAL A 274 -16.85 -6.22 1.13
N PRO A 275 -16.97 -6.05 -0.20
CA PRO A 275 -15.81 -6.07 -1.09
C PRO A 275 -14.83 -4.96 -0.74
N ALA A 276 -13.56 -5.32 -0.57
CA ALA A 276 -12.50 -4.38 -0.20
C ALA A 276 -11.17 -4.77 -0.84
N CYS A 277 -10.23 -3.83 -0.94
CA CYS A 277 -8.85 -4.09 -1.35
C CYS A 277 -7.88 -3.19 -0.60
N VAL A 278 -6.62 -3.61 -0.58
CA VAL A 278 -5.50 -2.81 -0.07
C VAL A 278 -4.96 -2.00 -1.25
N SER A 279 -4.43 -0.82 -1.00
CA SER A 279 -3.86 0.03 -2.05
C SER A 279 -2.60 0.72 -1.54
N PHE A 280 -1.64 0.85 -2.44
CA PHE A 280 -0.32 1.42 -2.20
C PHE A 280 -0.13 2.67 -3.04
N GLY A 281 0.63 3.61 -2.51
CA GLY A 281 1.03 4.77 -3.27
C GLY A 281 1.70 5.81 -2.40
N ILE A 282 1.43 7.07 -2.72
CA ILE A 282 2.09 8.20 -2.08
C ILE A 282 1.05 8.96 -1.26
N GLY A 283 1.25 9.00 0.05
CA GLY A 283 0.51 9.86 0.98
C GLY A 283 1.31 11.12 1.29
N GLY A 284 0.63 12.25 1.49
CA GLY A 284 1.31 13.51 1.78
C GLY A 284 0.40 14.69 2.07
N SER A 285 1.02 15.85 2.26
CA SER A 285 0.26 17.07 2.52
C SER A 285 -0.41 17.56 1.25
N PHE A 286 -1.48 18.31 1.42
CA PHE A 286 -2.18 18.98 0.33
C PHE A 286 -1.28 19.75 -0.65
N SER A 287 -0.28 20.47 -0.13
CA SER A 287 0.64 21.26 -0.95
C SER A 287 1.48 20.41 -1.89
N ASP A 288 1.75 19.15 -1.52
CA ASP A 288 2.52 18.23 -2.33
C ASP A 288 1.77 17.91 -3.63
N PHE A 289 0.46 17.63 -3.52
CA PHE A 289 -0.37 17.21 -4.66
C PHE A 289 -0.92 18.33 -5.54
N LEU A 290 -0.61 19.60 -5.22
CA LEU A 290 -0.82 20.71 -6.14
C LEU A 290 0.30 20.88 -7.17
N ASP A 291 1.45 20.22 -6.98
CA ASP A 291 2.54 20.25 -7.95
C ASP A 291 2.26 19.29 -9.12
N PRO A 292 2.17 19.77 -10.38
CA PRO A 292 2.03 18.89 -11.55
C PRO A 292 3.17 17.88 -11.71
N ASN A 293 4.33 18.07 -11.07
CA ASN A 293 5.44 17.12 -11.10
C ASN A 293 5.17 15.84 -10.28
N MET A 294 4.18 15.83 -9.36
CA MET A 294 3.81 14.64 -8.58
C MET A 294 3.39 13.45 -9.45
N ILE A 295 2.93 13.72 -10.68
CA ILE A 295 2.57 12.68 -11.65
C ILE A 295 3.77 11.74 -11.94
N THR A 296 5.00 12.24 -11.87
CA THR A 296 6.21 11.45 -12.23
C THR A 296 6.85 10.69 -11.08
N ASP A 297 6.37 10.83 -9.84
CA ASP A 297 6.91 10.08 -8.70
C ASP A 297 6.33 8.66 -8.66
N GLU A 298 7.17 7.64 -8.75
CA GLU A 298 6.76 6.23 -8.84
C GLU A 298 7.12 5.41 -7.60
N SER A 299 7.60 6.04 -6.52
CA SER A 299 8.02 5.32 -5.31
C SER A 299 6.91 5.31 -4.25
N PRO A 300 6.08 4.25 -4.14
CA PRO A 300 5.08 4.15 -3.09
C PRO A 300 5.76 4.17 -1.72
N ASN A 301 5.19 4.94 -0.78
CA ASN A 301 5.69 5.10 0.58
C ASN A 301 4.59 4.90 1.64
N HIS A 302 3.37 4.61 1.20
CA HIS A 302 2.21 4.51 2.06
C HIS A 302 1.22 3.47 1.53
N ALA A 303 0.40 2.92 2.44
CA ALA A 303 -0.64 1.96 2.13
C ALA A 303 -1.92 2.28 2.89
N TRP A 304 -3.06 2.00 2.27
CA TRP A 304 -4.41 2.20 2.82
C TRP A 304 -5.35 1.13 2.26
N ALA A 305 -6.65 1.29 2.47
CA ALA A 305 -7.65 0.40 1.92
C ALA A 305 -8.71 1.12 1.09
N ALA A 306 -9.44 0.36 0.27
CA ALA A 306 -10.64 0.83 -0.41
C ALA A 306 -11.76 -0.20 -0.22
N VAL A 307 -13.01 0.29 -0.18
CA VAL A 307 -14.23 -0.53 -0.05
C VAL A 307 -15.21 -0.21 -1.15
N CYS A 308 -15.90 -1.22 -1.66
CA CYS A 308 -16.99 -1.04 -2.60
C CYS A 308 -18.34 -1.04 -1.86
N LEU A 309 -19.04 0.10 -1.89
CA LEU A 309 -20.35 0.28 -1.28
C LEU A 309 -21.32 0.82 -2.34
N ASP A 310 -22.47 0.17 -2.49
CA ASP A 310 -23.48 0.50 -3.51
C ASP A 310 -22.90 0.59 -4.95
N GLY A 311 -21.88 -0.23 -5.25
CA GLY A 311 -21.22 -0.26 -6.55
C GLY A 311 -20.26 0.90 -6.81
N SER A 312 -19.93 1.69 -5.79
CA SER A 312 -18.92 2.76 -5.84
C SER A 312 -17.78 2.44 -4.88
N TRP A 313 -16.55 2.70 -5.32
CA TRP A 313 -15.36 2.53 -4.49
C TRP A 313 -15.04 3.80 -3.70
N TYR A 314 -14.67 3.62 -2.45
CA TYR A 314 -14.28 4.68 -1.53
C TYR A 314 -12.96 4.31 -0.86
N SER A 315 -12.04 5.27 -0.78
CA SER A 315 -10.78 5.09 -0.05
C SER A 315 -11.00 5.29 1.45
N VAL A 316 -10.28 4.51 2.24
CA VAL A 316 -10.23 4.59 3.70
C VAL A 316 -8.78 4.44 4.12
N ASP A 317 -8.22 5.47 4.72
CA ASP A 317 -6.90 5.42 5.32
C ASP A 317 -7.03 5.29 6.86
N PRO A 318 -6.83 4.09 7.42
CA PRO A 318 -6.91 3.88 8.86
C PRO A 318 -5.68 4.40 9.64
N THR A 319 -4.68 4.96 8.97
CA THR A 319 -3.42 5.40 9.59
C THR A 319 -3.38 6.90 9.86
N TRP A 320 -4.19 7.68 9.14
CA TRP A 320 -4.16 9.14 9.25
C TRP A 320 -4.78 9.67 10.54
N ASP A 321 -5.63 8.84 11.16
CA ASP A 321 -6.22 9.08 12.47
C ASP A 321 -5.56 8.17 13.52
N ASP A 322 -4.25 7.89 13.42
CA ASP A 322 -3.55 7.05 14.39
C ASP A 322 -3.53 7.68 15.79
N TYR A 323 -4.51 7.30 16.61
CA TYR A 323 -4.58 7.76 18.00
C TYR A 323 -3.67 6.99 18.92
N ASN A 324 -3.32 5.76 18.54
CA ASN A 324 -2.46 4.92 19.31
C ASN A 324 -1.11 4.80 18.60
N SER A 325 -0.03 5.00 19.33
CA SER A 325 1.33 4.99 18.76
C SER A 325 2.22 4.06 19.57
N TYR A 326 2.95 3.18 18.88
CA TYR A 326 3.92 2.28 19.47
C TYR A 326 5.34 2.69 19.12
N TYR A 327 6.18 2.79 20.15
CA TYR A 327 7.58 3.22 20.03
C TYR A 327 8.56 2.12 20.47
N GLY A 328 8.23 0.85 20.23
CA GLY A 328 9.13 -0.30 20.45
C GLY A 328 9.08 -0.93 21.85
N ASP A 329 8.76 -0.15 22.89
CA ASP A 329 8.61 -0.67 24.27
C ASP A 329 7.26 -0.30 24.91
N THR A 330 6.57 0.70 24.37
CA THR A 330 5.36 1.29 24.96
C THR A 330 4.36 1.69 23.90
N VAL A 331 3.08 1.46 24.19
CA VAL A 331 1.95 2.02 23.45
C VAL A 331 1.46 3.28 24.17
N GLN A 332 1.40 4.39 23.44
CA GLN A 332 0.69 5.60 23.82
C GLN A 332 -0.74 5.52 23.28
N TYR A 333 -1.72 5.85 24.11
CA TYR A 333 -3.12 5.91 23.72
C TYR A 333 -3.62 7.34 23.80
N ASP A 334 -4.06 7.89 22.68
CA ASP A 334 -4.76 9.17 22.60
C ASP A 334 -6.26 8.96 22.34
N THR A 335 -7.05 10.02 22.58
CA THR A 335 -8.49 9.96 22.37
C THR A 335 -8.82 10.43 20.96
N PRO A 336 -9.60 9.65 20.19
CA PRO A 336 -10.06 10.09 18.89
C PRO A 336 -10.73 11.45 18.94
N THR A 337 -10.30 12.37 18.06
CA THR A 337 -10.91 13.70 17.98
C THR A 337 -11.81 13.85 16.75
N TYR A 338 -11.47 13.19 15.64
CA TYR A 338 -12.23 13.19 14.40
C TYR A 338 -12.07 11.84 13.68
N ASN A 339 -12.87 11.61 12.65
CA ASN A 339 -12.77 10.41 11.83
C ASN A 339 -12.67 10.83 10.37
N TRP A 340 -11.51 10.63 9.76
CA TRP A 340 -11.24 10.93 8.35
C TRP A 340 -11.67 9.74 7.50
N TYR A 341 -12.98 9.66 7.29
CA TYR A 341 -13.63 8.43 6.88
C TYR A 341 -14.24 8.53 5.49
N LEU A 342 -14.06 7.45 4.72
CA LEU A 342 -14.78 7.13 3.48
C LEU A 342 -14.71 8.23 2.42
N GLN A 343 -13.50 8.44 1.89
CA GLN A 343 -13.20 9.50 0.95
C GLN A 343 -13.52 9.06 -0.49
N PRO A 344 -14.30 9.85 -1.24
CA PRO A 344 -14.41 9.67 -2.69
C PRO A 344 -13.11 10.07 -3.39
N LEU A 345 -12.92 9.59 -4.61
CA LEU A 345 -11.69 9.76 -5.38
C LEU A 345 -11.31 11.24 -5.58
N GLU A 346 -12.32 12.10 -5.77
CA GLU A 346 -12.15 13.54 -5.94
C GLU A 346 -11.39 14.16 -4.76
N THR A 347 -11.76 13.82 -3.54
CA THR A 347 -11.12 14.38 -2.34
C THR A 347 -9.87 13.62 -1.94
N PHE A 348 -9.83 12.31 -2.20
CA PHE A 348 -8.65 11.48 -1.94
C PHE A 348 -7.44 11.96 -2.74
N SER A 349 -7.67 12.40 -3.99
CA SER A 349 -6.62 12.89 -4.90
C SER A 349 -5.96 14.21 -4.48
N PHE A 350 -6.40 14.85 -3.39
CA PHE A 350 -5.71 16.03 -2.84
C PHE A 350 -4.60 15.69 -1.84
N THR A 351 -4.56 14.45 -1.36
CA THR A 351 -3.58 14.01 -0.34
C THR A 351 -2.96 12.66 -0.67
N HIS A 352 -3.46 11.97 -1.70
CA HIS A 352 -3.01 10.64 -2.07
C HIS A 352 -2.90 10.45 -3.58
N LYS A 353 -1.79 9.88 -4.02
CA LYS A 353 -1.60 9.32 -5.36
C LYS A 353 -1.64 7.81 -5.28
N ILE A 354 -2.51 7.18 -6.06
CA ILE A 354 -2.68 5.74 -6.12
C ILE A 354 -1.66 5.18 -7.10
N CYS A 355 -0.61 4.52 -6.61
CA CYS A 355 0.41 3.89 -7.47
C CYS A 355 0.03 2.45 -7.80
N ASP A 356 -0.54 1.74 -6.83
CA ASP A 356 -1.04 0.39 -7.00
C ASP A 356 -2.26 0.13 -6.14
N ALA A 357 -3.14 -0.74 -6.61
CA ALA A 357 -4.18 -1.32 -5.77
C ALA A 357 -3.83 -2.80 -5.69
N ASP A 358 -3.51 -3.29 -4.49
CA ASP A 358 -3.33 -4.72 -4.21
C ASP A 358 -4.68 -5.41 -4.35
N THR A 359 -4.87 -5.69 -5.60
CA THR A 359 -5.92 -6.34 -6.30
C THR A 359 -5.09 -7.29 -7.15
N THR A 360 -5.50 -8.54 -7.30
CA THR A 360 -4.79 -9.63 -7.99
C THR A 360 -4.31 -9.34 -9.43
N HIS A 361 -4.46 -8.10 -9.89
CA HIS A 361 -4.22 -7.62 -11.23
C HIS A 361 -3.65 -6.18 -11.26
N GLY A 362 -3.07 -5.66 -10.15
CA GLY A 362 -2.36 -4.37 -10.12
C GLY A 362 -1.13 -4.31 -11.03
N ILE A 363 -0.73 -5.48 -11.56
CA ILE A 363 0.36 -5.69 -12.50
C ILE A 363 -0.08 -5.30 -13.91
N GLU A 364 0.80 -4.67 -14.67
CA GLU A 364 0.66 -4.57 -16.13
C GLU A 364 0.24 -5.95 -16.70
N SER A 365 -1.00 -6.06 -17.19
CA SER A 365 -1.54 -7.35 -17.66
C SER A 365 -0.79 -7.94 -18.86
N SER A 366 0.14 -7.19 -19.45
CA SER A 366 1.10 -7.68 -20.43
C SER A 366 2.23 -6.68 -20.67
N GLY A 367 3.37 -7.18 -21.12
CA GLY A 367 4.50 -6.33 -21.48
C GLY A 367 5.64 -7.10 -22.12
N SER A 368 6.80 -6.47 -22.23
CA SER A 368 8.03 -7.14 -22.65
C SER A 368 8.74 -7.70 -21.42
N CYS A 369 9.22 -8.94 -21.51
CA CYS A 369 9.99 -9.60 -20.44
C CYS A 369 11.34 -10.09 -21.00
N GLY A 370 12.02 -9.23 -21.74
CA GLY A 370 13.27 -9.54 -22.45
C GLY A 370 13.28 -9.01 -23.88
N PRO A 371 14.41 -9.07 -24.60
CA PRO A 371 14.54 -8.44 -25.91
C PRO A 371 13.61 -9.00 -27.00
N ASN A 372 13.23 -10.28 -26.89
CA ASN A 372 12.36 -10.97 -27.84
C ASN A 372 11.29 -11.82 -27.13
N ALA A 373 11.02 -11.53 -25.86
CA ALA A 373 10.05 -12.23 -25.03
C ALA A 373 9.01 -11.24 -24.50
N THR A 374 7.77 -11.71 -24.38
CA THR A 374 6.64 -10.93 -23.87
C THR A 374 5.89 -11.76 -22.85
N TYR A 375 5.24 -11.09 -21.90
CA TYR A 375 4.40 -11.73 -20.92
C TYR A 375 2.96 -11.20 -21.02
N SER A 376 2.01 -12.00 -20.56
CA SER A 376 0.65 -11.57 -20.27
C SER A 376 0.16 -12.28 -19.01
N ILE A 377 -0.47 -11.56 -18.10
CA ILE A 377 -1.00 -12.11 -16.85
C ILE A 377 -2.51 -12.18 -16.98
N ASP A 378 -3.06 -13.38 -16.79
CA ASP A 378 -4.50 -13.58 -16.79
C ASP A 378 -5.12 -13.33 -15.42
N ARG A 379 -6.45 -13.29 -15.41
CA ARG A 379 -7.27 -13.06 -14.22
C ARG A 379 -7.04 -14.07 -13.09
N ALA A 380 -6.54 -15.25 -13.43
CA ALA A 380 -6.27 -16.31 -12.46
C ALA A 380 -4.85 -16.19 -11.87
N GLY A 381 -4.14 -15.08 -12.12
CA GLY A 381 -2.74 -14.91 -11.69
C GLY A 381 -1.79 -15.83 -12.45
N THR A 382 -2.11 -16.23 -13.69
CA THR A 382 -1.18 -16.98 -14.53
C THR A 382 -0.43 -16.04 -15.46
N VAL A 383 0.88 -15.91 -15.27
CA VAL A 383 1.74 -15.29 -16.27
C VAL A 383 2.01 -16.27 -17.41
N THR A 384 1.76 -15.84 -18.64
CA THR A 384 2.08 -16.56 -19.86
C THR A 384 3.23 -15.87 -20.58
N ILE A 385 4.40 -16.50 -20.61
CA ILE A 385 5.59 -16.02 -21.30
C ILE A 385 5.62 -16.59 -22.72
N SER A 386 5.80 -15.69 -23.69
CA SER A 386 5.85 -15.98 -25.11
C SER A 386 7.12 -15.44 -25.74
N GLY A 387 7.45 -15.89 -26.95
CA GLY A 387 8.60 -15.39 -27.70
C GLY A 387 9.84 -16.28 -27.54
N SER A 388 11.02 -15.65 -27.51
CA SER A 388 12.29 -16.40 -27.50
C SER A 388 13.41 -15.66 -26.78
N GLY A 389 14.46 -16.41 -26.44
CA GLY A 389 15.64 -15.87 -25.78
C GLY A 389 15.50 -15.87 -24.26
N GLU A 390 16.02 -14.82 -23.63
CA GLU A 390 16.07 -14.67 -22.17
C GLU A 390 14.78 -14.04 -21.63
N VAL A 391 14.34 -14.51 -20.46
CA VAL A 391 13.30 -13.87 -19.66
C VAL A 391 13.94 -12.91 -18.67
N ILE A 392 13.54 -11.65 -18.71
CA ILE A 392 13.87 -10.60 -17.74
C ILE A 392 12.56 -9.88 -17.43
N MET A 393 11.94 -10.17 -16.28
CA MET A 393 10.69 -9.48 -15.93
C MET A 393 10.96 -8.02 -15.57
N PRO A 394 10.01 -7.11 -15.83
CA PRO A 394 10.09 -5.76 -15.31
C PRO A 394 10.04 -5.77 -13.77
N TYR A 395 10.73 -4.81 -13.15
CA TYR A 395 10.70 -4.64 -11.69
C TYR A 395 9.26 -4.40 -11.20
N GLY A 396 8.86 -5.05 -10.10
CA GLY A 396 7.52 -4.97 -9.52
C GLY A 396 6.44 -5.83 -10.20
N VAL A 397 6.79 -6.59 -11.24
CA VAL A 397 5.86 -7.55 -11.88
C VAL A 397 6.03 -8.91 -11.21
N ASN A 398 5.41 -9.09 -10.05
CA ASN A 398 5.61 -10.25 -9.17
C ASN A 398 4.34 -10.87 -8.55
N GLY A 399 3.17 -10.23 -8.65
CA GLY A 399 1.91 -10.72 -8.06
C GLY A 399 1.16 -11.80 -8.87
N PHE A 400 1.85 -12.83 -9.37
CA PHE A 400 1.24 -13.96 -10.07
C PHE A 400 1.64 -15.30 -9.44
N SER A 401 0.70 -16.24 -9.38
CA SER A 401 0.89 -17.51 -8.68
C SER A 401 1.32 -18.68 -9.58
N ARG A 402 1.29 -18.49 -10.91
CA ARG A 402 1.62 -19.54 -11.87
C ARG A 402 2.35 -19.01 -13.10
N VAL A 403 3.45 -19.68 -13.47
CA VAL A 403 4.23 -19.39 -14.68
C VAL A 403 3.96 -20.44 -15.76
N VAL A 404 3.55 -19.98 -16.95
CA VAL A 404 3.31 -20.81 -18.14
C VAL A 404 4.13 -20.28 -19.30
N PHE A 405 4.75 -21.18 -20.07
CA PHE A 405 5.42 -20.85 -21.31
C PHE A 405 4.54 -21.23 -22.49
N ALA A 406 4.27 -20.27 -23.39
CA ALA A 406 3.37 -20.45 -24.52
C ALA A 406 3.85 -21.53 -25.50
N GLU A 407 2.92 -22.22 -26.15
CA GLU A 407 3.23 -23.20 -27.19
C GLU A 407 4.04 -22.54 -28.32
N GLY A 408 5.19 -23.13 -28.66
CA GLY A 408 6.09 -22.59 -29.66
C GLY A 408 7.01 -21.46 -29.19
N SER A 409 6.98 -21.10 -27.90
CA SER A 409 8.05 -20.29 -27.31
C SER A 409 9.39 -21.02 -27.38
N ASN A 410 10.47 -20.24 -27.48
CA ASN A 410 11.85 -20.74 -27.52
C ASN A 410 12.68 -19.95 -26.50
N ILE A 411 12.25 -20.02 -25.24
CA ILE A 411 12.94 -19.40 -24.12
C ILE A 411 14.19 -20.23 -23.80
N THR A 412 15.35 -19.59 -23.81
CA THR A 412 16.66 -20.26 -23.68
C THR A 412 17.30 -20.05 -22.31
N SER A 413 16.88 -19.02 -21.57
CA SER A 413 17.37 -18.72 -20.23
C SER A 413 16.31 -18.00 -19.40
N ILE A 414 16.36 -18.24 -18.09
CA ILE A 414 15.73 -17.40 -17.08
C ILE A 414 16.81 -16.46 -16.56
N GLY A 415 16.65 -15.17 -16.81
CA GLY A 415 17.69 -14.15 -16.56
C GLY A 415 17.85 -13.82 -15.08
N GLU A 416 18.86 -13.00 -14.80
CA GLU A 416 19.18 -12.52 -13.45
C GLU A 416 17.95 -11.85 -12.82
N SER A 417 17.61 -12.28 -11.60
CA SER A 417 16.46 -11.76 -10.84
C SER A 417 15.11 -11.79 -11.58
N ALA A 418 14.93 -12.66 -12.58
CA ALA A 418 13.75 -12.63 -13.44
C ALA A 418 12.42 -12.87 -12.70
N PHE A 419 12.41 -13.60 -11.60
CA PHE A 419 11.25 -13.81 -10.74
C PHE A 419 11.62 -13.54 -9.27
N ILE A 420 12.43 -12.51 -9.04
CA ILE A 420 12.75 -12.07 -7.68
C ILE A 420 11.47 -11.59 -6.97
N ASP A 421 11.35 -11.93 -5.68
CA ASP A 421 10.24 -11.53 -4.80
C ASP A 421 8.86 -11.86 -5.40
N CYS A 422 8.77 -12.97 -6.14
CA CYS A 422 7.50 -13.51 -6.65
C CYS A 422 6.93 -14.53 -5.66
N ASP A 423 6.63 -14.03 -4.47
CA ASP A 423 6.45 -14.81 -3.23
C ASP A 423 5.27 -15.78 -3.31
N ILE A 424 4.29 -15.52 -4.18
CA ILE A 424 3.07 -16.33 -4.34
C ILE A 424 3.14 -17.35 -5.49
N ILE A 425 4.25 -17.47 -6.22
CA ILE A 425 4.40 -18.51 -7.26
C ILE A 425 4.42 -19.87 -6.59
N THR A 426 3.40 -20.69 -6.84
CA THR A 426 3.31 -22.04 -6.25
C THR A 426 4.04 -23.11 -7.06
N SER A 427 4.20 -22.89 -8.37
CA SER A 427 4.85 -23.87 -9.26
C SER A 427 5.41 -23.29 -10.55
N VAL A 428 6.52 -23.88 -11.00
CA VAL A 428 7.16 -23.53 -12.27
C VAL A 428 7.53 -24.78 -13.06
N VAL A 429 7.13 -24.82 -14.33
CA VAL A 429 7.55 -25.85 -15.28
C VAL A 429 8.33 -25.18 -16.41
N LEU A 430 9.66 -25.28 -16.36
CA LEU A 430 10.52 -24.68 -17.37
C LEU A 430 10.47 -25.48 -18.68
N PRO A 431 10.44 -24.83 -19.86
CA PRO A 431 10.36 -25.53 -21.13
C PRO A 431 11.71 -26.16 -21.48
N ASP A 432 11.68 -27.28 -22.22
CA ASP A 432 12.87 -28.05 -22.66
C ASP A 432 13.89 -27.26 -23.50
N THR A 433 13.61 -25.99 -23.82
CA THR A 433 14.52 -25.08 -24.51
C THR A 433 15.42 -24.30 -23.54
N VAL A 434 15.10 -24.26 -22.24
CA VAL A 434 15.88 -23.53 -21.24
C VAL A 434 17.19 -24.26 -20.98
N THR A 435 18.29 -23.53 -21.09
CA THR A 435 19.66 -24.05 -20.90
C THR A 435 20.36 -23.45 -19.68
N MET A 436 19.80 -22.36 -19.13
CA MET A 436 20.40 -21.59 -18.05
C MET A 436 19.31 -21.01 -17.14
N ILE A 437 19.53 -21.13 -15.85
CA ILE A 437 18.81 -20.40 -14.80
C ILE A 437 19.87 -19.51 -14.16
N ASP A 438 19.77 -18.20 -14.34
CA ASP A 438 20.80 -17.27 -13.90
C ASP A 438 20.71 -16.95 -12.39
N SER A 439 21.61 -16.12 -11.89
CA SER A 439 21.66 -15.76 -10.47
C SER A 439 20.36 -15.09 -10.00
N GLN A 440 19.92 -15.42 -8.79
CA GLN A 440 18.69 -14.89 -8.16
C GLN A 440 17.39 -15.05 -8.96
N ALA A 441 17.37 -15.93 -9.97
CA ALA A 441 16.23 -16.06 -10.88
C ALA A 441 14.88 -16.28 -10.20
N PHE A 442 14.84 -16.96 -9.04
CA PHE A 442 13.67 -17.21 -8.19
C PHE A 442 13.99 -16.91 -6.72
N PHE A 443 14.78 -15.87 -6.47
CA PHE A 443 15.12 -15.43 -5.11
C PHE A 443 13.85 -14.97 -4.37
N THR A 444 13.67 -15.42 -3.12
CA THR A 444 12.49 -15.14 -2.28
C THR A 444 11.15 -15.65 -2.85
N CYS A 445 11.11 -16.68 -3.69
CA CYS A 445 9.83 -17.29 -4.08
C CYS A 445 9.28 -18.17 -2.94
N GLU A 446 8.78 -17.56 -1.85
CA GLU A 446 8.46 -18.22 -0.58
C GLU A 446 7.44 -19.37 -0.71
N ASP A 447 6.37 -19.20 -1.50
CA ASP A 447 5.32 -20.22 -1.72
C ASP A 447 5.67 -21.26 -2.81
N LEU A 448 6.89 -21.22 -3.39
CA LEU A 448 7.26 -22.13 -4.48
C LEU A 448 7.37 -23.57 -4.00
N GLU A 449 6.30 -24.35 -4.14
CA GLU A 449 6.26 -25.75 -3.69
C GLU A 449 7.14 -26.69 -4.53
N TYR A 450 7.17 -26.48 -5.85
CA TYR A 450 7.97 -27.30 -6.77
C TYR A 450 8.37 -26.59 -8.06
N VAL A 451 9.56 -26.95 -8.56
CA VAL A 451 10.08 -26.55 -9.88
C VAL A 451 10.51 -27.76 -10.69
N ILE A 452 10.10 -27.83 -11.95
CA ILE A 452 10.56 -28.83 -12.91
C ILE A 452 11.67 -28.23 -13.76
N ILE A 453 12.91 -28.67 -13.51
CA ILE A 453 14.11 -28.30 -14.25
C ILE A 453 14.33 -29.32 -15.39
N PRO A 454 14.29 -28.90 -16.68
CA PRO A 454 14.40 -29.81 -17.81
C PRO A 454 15.84 -30.27 -18.06
N ASP A 455 16.00 -31.43 -18.70
CA ASP A 455 17.29 -32.05 -19.06
C ASP A 455 18.16 -31.19 -19.99
N SER A 456 17.65 -30.07 -20.50
CA SER A 456 18.38 -29.10 -21.30
C SER A 456 19.21 -28.12 -20.46
N VAL A 457 18.95 -28.01 -19.16
CA VAL A 457 19.65 -27.04 -18.29
C VAL A 457 21.09 -27.49 -18.05
N ILE A 458 22.02 -26.55 -18.24
CA ILE A 458 23.47 -26.78 -18.13
C ILE A 458 24.04 -26.05 -16.90
N GLN A 459 23.40 -24.94 -16.49
CA GLN A 459 23.86 -24.06 -15.43
C GLN A 459 22.70 -23.55 -14.58
N ILE A 460 22.92 -23.51 -13.26
CA ILE A 460 22.10 -22.83 -12.27
C ILE A 460 23.01 -21.79 -11.58
N GLY A 461 22.56 -20.54 -11.49
CA GLY A 461 23.33 -19.41 -10.96
C GLY A 461 23.40 -19.36 -9.44
N ASP A 462 24.04 -18.30 -8.92
CA ASP A 462 24.17 -18.07 -7.48
C ASP A 462 22.81 -17.63 -6.91
N TYR A 463 22.44 -18.14 -5.73
CA TYR A 463 21.17 -17.81 -5.06
C TYR A 463 19.89 -18.01 -5.90
N ALA A 464 19.95 -18.86 -6.94
CA ALA A 464 18.88 -18.98 -7.94
C ALA A 464 17.50 -19.34 -7.36
N PHE A 465 17.46 -20.08 -6.25
CA PHE A 465 16.27 -20.46 -5.49
C PHE A 465 16.50 -20.26 -3.98
N ASP A 466 17.26 -19.23 -3.59
CA ASP A 466 17.45 -18.91 -2.18
C ASP A 466 16.15 -18.37 -1.55
N LEU A 467 15.93 -18.64 -0.26
CA LEU A 467 14.72 -18.24 0.49
C LEU A 467 13.39 -18.74 -0.12
N CYS A 468 13.38 -19.93 -0.72
CA CYS A 468 12.15 -20.59 -1.18
C CYS A 468 11.60 -21.53 -0.08
N ASP A 469 10.89 -20.96 0.88
CA ASP A 469 10.48 -21.64 2.13
C ASP A 469 9.65 -22.92 1.92
N GLU A 470 8.71 -22.91 0.97
CA GLU A 470 7.83 -24.04 0.69
C GLU A 470 8.40 -25.08 -0.29
N LEU A 471 9.58 -24.83 -0.87
CA LEU A 471 10.18 -25.68 -1.90
C LEU A 471 10.54 -27.06 -1.36
N ALA A 472 9.76 -28.06 -1.79
CA ALA A 472 9.80 -29.38 -1.18
C ALA A 472 10.64 -30.39 -1.98
N TYR A 473 10.62 -30.33 -3.31
CA TYR A 473 11.26 -31.33 -4.17
C TYR A 473 11.92 -30.72 -5.39
N VAL A 474 13.22 -31.00 -5.56
CA VAL A 474 13.95 -30.63 -6.78
C VAL A 474 14.78 -31.80 -7.30
N TYR A 475 14.61 -32.10 -8.58
CA TYR A 475 15.48 -33.01 -9.31
C TYR A 475 16.42 -32.20 -10.20
N ILE A 476 17.72 -32.25 -9.90
CA ILE A 476 18.75 -31.64 -10.74
C ILE A 476 19.13 -32.63 -11.86
N PRO A 477 18.96 -32.25 -13.14
CA PRO A 477 19.31 -33.12 -14.26
C PRO A 477 20.82 -33.38 -14.38
N ASP A 478 21.18 -34.50 -15.00
CA ASP A 478 22.58 -34.91 -15.21
C ASP A 478 23.33 -33.97 -16.18
N SER A 479 22.59 -33.17 -16.96
CA SER A 479 23.13 -32.15 -17.85
C SER A 479 23.71 -30.94 -17.13
N VAL A 480 23.31 -30.71 -15.87
CA VAL A 480 23.79 -29.58 -15.08
C VAL A 480 25.26 -29.81 -14.74
N SER A 481 26.10 -28.94 -15.30
CA SER A 481 27.55 -28.99 -15.17
C SER A 481 28.12 -27.97 -14.18
N SER A 482 27.30 -26.99 -13.80
CA SER A 482 27.64 -25.89 -12.90
C SER A 482 26.42 -25.50 -12.07
N MET A 483 26.65 -25.27 -10.79
CA MET A 483 25.67 -24.73 -9.85
C MET A 483 26.36 -23.66 -9.03
N GLY A 484 25.73 -22.49 -8.93
CA GLY A 484 26.25 -21.35 -8.19
C GLY A 484 26.25 -21.57 -6.67
N ASP A 485 26.94 -20.66 -5.98
CA ASP A 485 26.97 -20.64 -4.53
C ASP A 485 25.55 -20.34 -4.00
N TYR A 486 25.15 -21.02 -2.92
CA TYR A 486 23.87 -20.80 -2.22
C TYR A 486 22.62 -20.92 -3.11
N ALA A 487 22.70 -21.64 -4.23
CA ALA A 487 21.60 -21.75 -5.20
C ALA A 487 20.27 -22.26 -4.59
N PHE A 488 20.31 -22.95 -3.45
CA PHE A 488 19.15 -23.44 -2.69
C PHE A 488 19.35 -23.24 -1.17
N ASP A 489 20.02 -22.16 -0.76
CA ASP A 489 20.11 -21.83 0.67
C ASP A 489 18.74 -21.42 1.22
N ASP A 490 18.57 -21.48 2.53
CA ASP A 490 17.31 -21.13 3.21
C ASP A 490 16.06 -21.77 2.59
N CYS A 491 16.19 -23.02 2.12
CA CYS A 491 15.09 -23.87 1.65
C CYS A 491 14.84 -25.02 2.66
N PRO A 492 14.22 -24.76 3.82
CA PRO A 492 14.18 -25.69 4.96
C PRO A 492 13.42 -26.99 4.70
N ARG A 493 12.55 -27.02 3.68
CA ARG A 493 11.70 -28.17 3.32
C ARG A 493 12.27 -29.02 2.18
N LEU A 494 13.37 -28.58 1.58
CA LEU A 494 13.85 -29.12 0.31
C LEU A 494 14.48 -30.50 0.42
N ILE A 495 13.92 -31.46 -0.33
CA ILE A 495 14.54 -32.73 -0.67
C ILE A 495 15.08 -32.62 -2.10
N ILE A 496 16.40 -32.61 -2.24
CA ILE A 496 17.08 -32.41 -3.52
C ILE A 496 17.83 -33.67 -3.98
N SER A 497 17.73 -33.97 -5.27
CA SER A 497 18.49 -35.03 -5.94
C SER A 497 19.49 -34.42 -6.93
N VAL A 498 20.79 -34.57 -6.66
CA VAL A 498 21.87 -33.99 -7.47
C VAL A 498 22.73 -35.05 -8.18
N PRO A 499 23.24 -34.79 -9.39
CA PRO A 499 24.19 -35.69 -10.04
C PRO A 499 25.59 -35.63 -9.40
N SER A 500 26.34 -36.75 -9.46
CA SER A 500 27.63 -36.91 -8.77
C SER A 500 28.75 -35.98 -9.23
N ASN A 501 28.59 -35.31 -10.38
CA ASN A 501 29.52 -34.31 -10.90
C ASN A 501 29.44 -32.96 -10.18
N LEU A 502 28.36 -32.69 -9.42
CA LEU A 502 28.20 -31.45 -8.64
C LEU A 502 28.76 -31.65 -7.23
N THR A 503 30.09 -31.63 -7.09
CA THR A 503 30.76 -31.77 -5.79
C THR A 503 30.71 -30.48 -5.00
N GLY A 504 30.37 -30.55 -3.70
CA GLY A 504 30.47 -29.42 -2.77
C GLY A 504 29.33 -28.41 -2.84
N PHE A 505 28.22 -28.74 -3.52
CA PHE A 505 27.13 -27.79 -3.77
C PHE A 505 26.45 -27.24 -2.50
N ASN A 506 26.56 -27.92 -1.37
CA ASN A 506 26.00 -27.49 -0.08
C ASN A 506 27.06 -26.97 0.91
N GLU A 507 28.29 -26.72 0.45
CA GLU A 507 29.33 -26.15 1.30
C GLU A 507 29.03 -24.67 1.58
N GLY A 508 28.76 -24.33 2.84
CA GLY A 508 28.65 -22.94 3.28
C GLY A 508 27.22 -22.45 3.54
N TYR A 509 26.20 -23.22 3.17
CA TYR A 509 24.78 -22.85 3.34
C TYR A 509 24.47 -22.49 4.79
N TYR A 510 23.75 -21.39 4.99
CA TYR A 510 23.30 -20.93 6.29
C TYR A 510 22.21 -21.85 6.84
N VAL A 511 21.26 -22.25 5.98
CA VAL A 511 20.20 -23.21 6.28
C VAL A 511 20.18 -24.30 5.20
N PRO A 512 20.68 -25.50 5.52
CA PRO A 512 20.79 -26.57 4.53
C PRO A 512 19.42 -27.16 4.17
N CYS A 513 19.32 -27.68 2.95
CA CYS A 513 18.17 -28.48 2.51
C CYS A 513 17.88 -29.65 3.48
N LEU A 514 16.61 -30.02 3.60
CA LEU A 514 16.15 -31.11 4.46
C LEU A 514 16.85 -32.46 4.17
N GLU A 515 16.96 -32.81 2.88
CA GLU A 515 17.64 -34.04 2.45
C GLU A 515 18.33 -33.86 1.10
N ILE A 516 19.52 -34.46 0.97
CA ILE A 516 20.33 -34.44 -0.26
C ILE A 516 20.60 -35.88 -0.70
N THR A 517 20.14 -36.23 -1.90
CA THR A 517 20.47 -37.49 -2.57
C THR A 517 21.45 -37.25 -3.71
N VAL A 518 22.64 -37.85 -3.63
CA VAL A 518 23.61 -37.83 -4.73
C VAL A 518 23.42 -39.06 -5.62
N ARG A 519 23.10 -38.84 -6.89
CA ARG A 519 22.90 -39.90 -7.89
C ARG A 519 24.18 -40.17 -8.67
N SER A 520 24.38 -41.44 -9.01
CA SER A 520 25.59 -41.95 -9.69
C SER A 520 25.70 -41.48 -11.12
#